data_AF-A0A7L3FNG4-F1
#
_entry.id   AF-A0A7L3FNG4-F1
#
_cell.length_a   1.000
_cell.length_b   1.000
_cell.length_c   1.000
_cell.angle_alpha   90.00
_cell.angle_beta   90.00
_cell.angle_gamma   90.00
#
_symmetry.space_group_name_H-M   'P 1'
#
loop_
_entity.id
_entity.type
_entity.pdbx_description
1 polymer ?
#
loop_
_entity_poly.entity_id
_entity_poly.type
_entity_poly.pdbx_seq_one_letter_code
_entity_poly.pdbx_strand_id
1 'polypeptide(L)'
;LDLADLQKELDKSQSVFPENPSVWVKDLASYLNYKLQAPRSDPMLSQHPHDYPYSLVSRELRSIIRTLLGRSSSVLELFFDHCIYTMLQELDKTPGESLHGYRICIQAVLLHRPRIATANLGKYLEVLRSHQNRPAKCLTVLWALGQAGFADLHEGLKVWLGIMLPVLGIKSLSPYAVAYLDRLLTIHPNLTKGFGMIGPKDFFPLLDFAFMPNNSLTPSLQEQLRRLYPRLKVLAFGAKPETALHSYFPSFLSRATPSCPPGMRKELLTSMSQCLSLDPLSFGVWRQLYTKHLSQSSLLLNHLLESWDSSSKKVRQSLQETIRSFKVTNEELASRRPNGDCDVAACDAACKELLRRMKGRGFPWSRLLLLLLVLVAGFLLHDVRTHGSFQGEARLRSGLGTASWLLLWELPW
;
A
#
# COMPACT_ATOMS: atom_id res chain seq x y z
N LEU A 1 32.62 -17.78 24.59
CA LEU A 1 31.58 -18.44 25.41
C LEU A 1 31.97 -19.91 25.51
N ASP A 2 32.14 -20.44 26.71
CA ASP A 2 32.32 -21.88 26.92
C ASP A 2 30.94 -22.54 27.07
N LEU A 3 30.64 -23.52 26.21
CA LEU A 3 29.33 -24.19 26.20
C LEU A 3 29.22 -25.27 27.27
N ALA A 4 30.33 -25.87 27.70
CA ALA A 4 30.32 -26.85 28.79
C ALA A 4 30.02 -26.17 30.12
N ASP A 5 30.63 -24.99 30.35
CA ASP A 5 30.32 -24.17 31.53
C ASP A 5 28.86 -23.71 31.54
N LEU A 6 28.33 -23.28 30.38
CA LEU A 6 26.91 -22.92 30.26
C LEU A 6 26.02 -24.11 30.63
N GLN A 7 26.29 -25.30 30.08
CA GLN A 7 25.49 -26.49 30.37
C GLN A 7 25.52 -26.83 31.87
N LYS A 8 26.70 -26.76 32.49
CA LYS A 8 26.86 -26.98 33.93
C LYS A 8 26.04 -25.99 34.78
N GLU A 9 26.03 -24.71 34.44
CA GLU A 9 25.22 -23.72 35.15
C GLU A 9 23.72 -23.95 34.95
N LEU A 10 23.29 -24.36 33.75
CA LEU A 10 21.89 -24.70 33.50
C LEU A 10 21.48 -25.96 34.27
N ASP A 11 22.30 -27.01 34.30
CA ASP A 11 22.03 -28.24 35.05
C ASP A 11 21.95 -27.95 36.57
N LYS A 12 22.80 -27.05 37.06
CA LYS A 12 22.73 -26.54 38.43
C LYS A 12 21.42 -25.79 38.70
N SER A 13 21.04 -24.85 37.83
CA SER A 13 19.76 -24.13 37.95
C SER A 13 18.57 -25.09 37.97
N GLN A 14 18.59 -26.11 37.12
CA GLN A 14 17.54 -27.13 37.04
C GLN A 14 17.49 -28.05 38.26
N SER A 15 18.64 -28.44 38.81
CA SER A 15 18.67 -29.27 40.02
C SER A 15 18.25 -28.51 41.28
N VAL A 16 18.59 -27.22 41.40
CA VAL A 16 18.18 -26.38 42.53
C VAL A 16 16.70 -25.98 42.42
N PHE A 17 16.19 -25.77 41.21
CA PHE A 17 14.82 -25.30 40.97
C PHE A 17 14.04 -26.18 39.97
N PRO A 18 13.80 -27.47 40.25
CA PRO A 18 13.28 -28.45 39.28
C PRO A 18 11.86 -28.17 38.77
N GLU A 19 11.06 -27.42 39.51
CA GLU A 19 9.67 -27.08 39.14
C GLU A 19 9.50 -25.59 38.76
N ASN A 20 10.61 -24.88 38.53
CA ASN A 20 10.56 -23.45 38.22
C ASN A 20 11.24 -23.13 36.87
N PRO A 21 10.57 -23.42 35.74
CA PRO A 21 11.10 -23.14 34.42
C PRO A 21 11.38 -21.66 34.16
N SER A 22 10.79 -20.74 34.96
CA SER A 22 11.06 -19.30 34.88
C SER A 22 12.49 -18.97 35.29
N VAL A 23 13.02 -19.64 36.31
CA VAL A 23 14.40 -19.42 36.79
C VAL A 23 15.39 -19.87 35.72
N TRP A 24 15.17 -21.04 35.11
CA TRP A 24 16.11 -21.59 34.12
C TRP A 24 16.33 -20.66 32.92
N VAL A 25 15.24 -20.12 32.36
CA VAL A 25 15.33 -19.23 31.19
C VAL A 25 15.92 -17.88 31.54
N LYS A 26 15.68 -17.37 32.75
CA LYS A 26 16.29 -16.14 33.26
C LYS A 26 17.79 -16.32 33.47
N ASP A 27 18.20 -17.42 34.11
CA ASP A 27 19.60 -17.76 34.31
C ASP A 27 20.33 -17.92 32.97
N LEU A 28 19.70 -18.56 31.98
CA LEU A 28 20.22 -18.61 30.60
C LEU A 28 20.45 -17.20 30.05
N ALA A 29 19.44 -16.33 30.10
CA ALA A 29 19.55 -14.99 29.54
C ALA A 29 20.62 -14.16 30.23
N SER A 30 20.67 -14.18 31.56
CA SER A 30 21.65 -13.46 32.37
C SER A 30 23.06 -14.01 32.16
N TYR A 31 23.24 -15.34 32.10
CA TYR A 31 24.54 -15.95 31.81
C TYR A 31 25.05 -15.57 30.43
N LEU A 32 24.20 -15.69 29.40
CA LEU A 32 24.54 -15.28 28.05
C LEU A 32 24.88 -13.78 28.01
N ASN A 33 24.13 -12.94 28.71
CA ASN A 33 24.38 -11.51 28.74
C ASN A 33 25.72 -11.19 29.41
N TYR A 34 26.03 -11.86 30.51
CA TYR A 34 27.28 -11.71 31.25
C TYR A 34 28.49 -12.18 30.43
N LYS A 35 28.39 -13.33 29.74
CA LYS A 35 29.51 -13.90 28.96
C LYS A 35 29.66 -13.31 27.56
N LEU A 36 28.58 -12.80 26.96
CA LEU A 36 28.59 -12.16 25.64
C LEU A 36 28.69 -10.64 25.79
N GLN A 37 29.81 -10.20 26.39
CA GLN A 37 30.18 -8.80 26.37
C GLN A 37 30.68 -8.45 24.97
N ALA A 38 29.96 -7.56 24.30
CA ALA A 38 30.37 -6.98 23.03
C ALA A 38 30.27 -5.46 23.14
N PRO A 39 31.05 -4.69 22.35
CA PRO A 39 30.89 -3.25 22.28
C PRO A 39 29.43 -2.89 22.03
N ARG A 40 29.01 -1.73 22.57
CA ARG A 40 27.67 -1.19 22.31
C ARG A 40 27.50 -0.96 20.81
N SER A 41 26.90 -1.93 20.13
CA SER A 41 26.42 -1.82 18.77
C SER A 41 24.91 -1.58 18.84
N ASP A 42 24.44 -0.60 18.09
CA ASP A 42 23.03 -0.29 17.98
C ASP A 42 22.40 -1.22 16.92
N PRO A 43 21.68 -2.28 17.28
CA PRO A 43 21.18 -3.28 16.34
C PRO A 43 19.94 -2.77 15.60
N MET A 44 19.71 -1.46 15.58
CA MET A 44 18.44 -0.80 15.26
C MET A 44 18.19 -0.69 13.74
N LEU A 45 18.31 -1.85 13.09
CA LEU A 45 17.94 -2.25 11.73
C LEU A 45 18.88 -1.91 10.57
N SER A 46 19.60 -0.79 10.59
CA SER A 46 20.36 -0.38 9.38
C SER A 46 21.75 -1.03 9.26
N GLN A 47 22.37 -1.40 10.37
CA GLN A 47 23.77 -1.86 10.37
C GLN A 47 23.91 -3.38 10.32
N HIS A 48 22.84 -4.14 10.62
CA HIS A 48 22.90 -5.59 10.83
C HIS A 48 21.73 -6.34 10.16
N PRO A 49 21.91 -7.62 9.81
CA PRO A 49 20.83 -8.47 9.30
C PRO A 49 19.71 -8.63 10.35
N HIS A 50 18.51 -9.03 9.92
CA HIS A 50 17.31 -9.05 10.78
C HIS A 50 17.41 -10.10 11.90
N ASP A 51 18.20 -11.14 11.67
CA ASP A 51 18.44 -12.26 12.56
C ASP A 51 19.67 -12.05 13.47
N TYR A 52 20.36 -10.90 13.37
CA TYR A 52 21.43 -10.54 14.32
C TYR A 52 20.84 -10.12 15.68
N PRO A 53 21.47 -10.51 16.82
CA PRO A 53 22.70 -11.29 16.95
C PRO A 53 22.52 -12.82 16.91
N TYR A 54 21.31 -13.34 16.88
CA TYR A 54 21.06 -14.79 16.90
C TYR A 54 21.71 -15.54 15.73
N SER A 55 21.91 -14.87 14.59
CA SER A 55 22.62 -15.41 13.44
C SER A 55 24.08 -15.80 13.73
N LEU A 56 24.74 -15.14 14.68
CA LEU A 56 26.10 -15.46 15.10
C LEU A 56 26.17 -16.63 16.10
N VAL A 57 25.03 -17.08 16.62
CA VAL A 57 25.00 -18.18 17.60
C VAL A 57 25.29 -19.50 16.91
N SER A 58 26.25 -20.27 17.43
CA SER A 58 26.63 -21.59 16.91
C SER A 58 25.48 -22.59 16.97
N ARG A 59 25.54 -23.64 16.14
CA ARG A 59 24.49 -24.67 16.06
C ARG A 59 24.25 -25.34 17.42
N GLU A 60 25.32 -25.59 18.16
CA GLU A 60 25.33 -26.22 19.48
C GLU A 60 24.59 -25.34 20.49
N LEU A 61 24.93 -24.05 20.55
CA LEU A 61 24.27 -23.11 21.44
C LEU A 61 22.79 -22.92 21.07
N ARG A 62 22.45 -22.85 19.77
CA ARG A 62 21.03 -22.83 19.34
C ARG A 62 20.28 -24.06 19.83
N SER A 63 20.92 -25.23 19.82
CA SER A 63 20.32 -26.48 20.32
C SER A 63 20.04 -26.43 21.82
N ILE A 64 21.01 -25.95 22.61
CA ILE A 64 20.85 -25.77 24.07
C ILE A 64 19.69 -24.82 24.36
N ILE A 65 19.70 -23.63 23.75
CA ILE A 65 18.65 -22.61 23.92
C ILE A 65 17.29 -23.19 23.55
N ARG A 66 17.16 -23.80 22.36
CA ARG A 66 15.88 -24.36 21.88
C ARG A 66 15.35 -25.45 22.81
N THR A 67 16.23 -26.32 23.30
CA THR A 67 15.84 -27.41 24.21
C THR A 67 15.31 -26.85 25.53
N LEU A 68 15.99 -25.85 26.09
CA LEU A 68 15.54 -25.20 27.31
C LEU A 68 14.20 -24.47 27.13
N LEU A 69 14.07 -23.67 26.07
CA LEU A 69 12.82 -22.95 25.77
C LEU A 69 11.65 -23.91 25.51
N GLY A 70 11.90 -25.07 24.89
CA GLY A 70 10.89 -26.11 24.69
C GLY A 70 10.36 -26.68 26.01
N ARG A 71 11.25 -26.92 26.98
CA ARG A 71 10.90 -27.39 28.33
C ARG A 71 10.22 -26.31 29.18
N SER A 72 10.46 -25.04 28.89
CA SER A 72 9.91 -23.89 29.61
C SER A 72 8.72 -23.22 28.89
N SER A 73 7.99 -23.96 28.06
CA SER A 73 6.98 -23.38 27.16
C SER A 73 5.85 -22.61 27.85
N SER A 74 5.51 -22.95 29.09
CA SER A 74 4.44 -22.31 29.88
C SER A 74 4.79 -20.92 30.39
N VAL A 75 6.09 -20.56 30.46
CA VAL A 75 6.57 -19.30 31.04
C VAL A 75 7.16 -18.34 30.01
N LEU A 76 7.14 -18.69 28.72
CA LEU A 76 7.83 -17.93 27.67
C LEU A 76 7.29 -16.50 27.49
N GLU A 77 6.01 -16.26 27.74
CA GLU A 77 5.43 -14.91 27.68
C GLU A 77 6.00 -14.01 28.80
N LEU A 78 6.00 -14.51 30.04
CA LEU A 78 6.60 -13.81 31.18
C LEU A 78 8.11 -13.65 31.02
N PHE A 79 8.78 -14.62 30.40
CA PHE A 79 10.20 -14.54 30.11
C PHE A 79 10.51 -13.49 29.04
N PHE A 80 9.70 -13.42 27.97
CA PHE A 80 9.82 -12.38 26.95
C PHE A 80 9.68 -10.97 27.56
N ASP A 81 8.68 -10.79 28.41
CA ASP A 81 8.51 -9.57 29.19
C ASP A 81 9.74 -9.25 30.04
N HIS A 82 10.23 -10.24 30.79
CA HIS A 82 11.41 -10.08 31.63
C HIS A 82 12.61 -9.61 30.81
N CYS A 83 12.90 -10.22 29.65
CA CYS A 83 13.98 -9.78 28.79
C CYS A 83 13.84 -8.31 28.37
N ILE A 84 12.63 -7.87 27.99
CA ILE A 84 12.40 -6.46 27.61
C ILE A 84 12.64 -5.54 28.81
N TYR A 85 11.96 -5.78 29.93
CA TYR A 85 12.06 -4.88 31.08
C TYR A 85 13.46 -4.84 31.68
N THR A 86 14.17 -5.96 31.71
CA THR A 86 15.57 -5.98 32.14
C THR A 86 16.45 -5.18 31.20
N MET A 87 16.30 -5.33 29.87
CA MET A 87 17.04 -4.46 28.93
C MET A 87 16.73 -2.96 29.17
N LEU A 88 15.47 -2.61 29.47
CA LEU A 88 15.09 -1.22 29.77
C LEU A 88 15.70 -0.70 31.09
N GLN A 89 15.91 -1.57 32.08
CA GLN A 89 16.57 -1.23 33.34
C GLN A 89 18.09 -1.08 33.14
N GLU A 90 18.71 -1.99 32.39
CA GLU A 90 20.15 -1.92 32.09
C GLU A 90 20.53 -0.65 31.31
N LEU A 91 19.61 -0.12 30.49
CA LEU A 91 19.81 1.16 29.79
C LEU A 91 19.90 2.38 30.73
N ASP A 92 19.40 2.30 31.97
CA ASP A 92 19.54 3.38 32.95
C ASP A 92 20.90 3.35 33.68
N LYS A 93 21.60 2.21 33.67
CA LYS A 93 22.89 2.06 34.35
C LYS A 93 24.01 2.72 33.55
N THR A 94 25.02 3.26 34.25
CA THR A 94 26.22 3.85 33.64
C THR A 94 27.48 3.27 34.30
N PRO A 95 28.37 2.59 33.56
CA PRO A 95 28.20 2.11 32.18
C PRO A 95 27.22 0.92 32.15
N GLY A 96 26.12 1.05 31.42
CA GLY A 96 25.15 -0.05 31.24
C GLY A 96 25.73 -1.24 30.49
N GLU A 97 25.30 -2.44 30.87
CA GLU A 97 25.80 -3.73 30.40
C GLU A 97 25.51 -4.02 28.92
N SER A 98 26.16 -5.05 28.38
CA SER A 98 25.72 -5.70 27.13
C SER A 98 24.25 -6.08 27.21
N LEU A 99 23.55 -6.12 26.08
CA LEU A 99 22.15 -6.57 25.99
C LEU A 99 22.00 -7.83 25.12
N HIS A 100 23.12 -8.42 24.67
CA HIS A 100 23.12 -9.46 23.64
C HIS A 100 22.47 -10.76 24.11
N GLY A 101 22.61 -11.13 25.39
CA GLY A 101 21.98 -12.34 25.94
C GLY A 101 20.46 -12.28 25.85
N TYR A 102 19.89 -11.15 26.27
CA TYR A 102 18.44 -10.91 26.18
C TYR A 102 17.95 -10.83 24.74
N ARG A 103 18.71 -10.18 23.85
CA ARG A 103 18.39 -10.10 22.40
C ARG A 103 18.37 -11.49 21.75
N ILE A 104 19.37 -12.33 22.03
CA ILE A 104 19.44 -13.72 21.57
C ILE A 104 18.21 -14.52 22.04
N CYS A 105 17.85 -14.38 23.31
CA CYS A 105 16.70 -15.08 23.87
C CYS A 105 15.38 -14.63 23.23
N ILE A 106 15.19 -13.32 23.04
CA ILE A 106 14.02 -12.76 22.36
C ILE A 106 13.89 -13.31 20.94
N GLN A 107 14.98 -13.30 20.16
CA GLN A 107 14.97 -13.85 18.80
C GLN A 107 14.68 -15.36 18.80
N ALA A 108 15.29 -16.13 19.69
CA ALA A 108 15.05 -17.56 19.81
C ALA A 108 13.60 -17.90 20.17
N VAL A 109 12.98 -17.12 21.06
CA VAL A 109 11.56 -17.28 21.43
C VAL A 109 10.66 -16.95 20.24
N LEU A 110 10.84 -15.77 19.62
CA LEU A 110 9.93 -15.27 18.60
C LEU A 110 10.09 -15.95 17.24
N LEU A 111 11.24 -16.58 16.97
CA LEU A 111 11.43 -17.43 15.79
C LEU A 111 10.42 -18.59 15.73
N HIS A 112 10.03 -19.13 16.89
CA HIS A 112 9.12 -20.28 16.98
C HIS A 112 7.74 -19.93 17.56
N ARG A 113 7.64 -18.85 18.31
CA ARG A 113 6.41 -18.42 19.02
C ARG A 113 6.15 -16.92 18.79
N PRO A 114 6.00 -16.44 17.54
CA PRO A 114 5.89 -15.01 17.23
C PRO A 114 4.68 -14.32 17.90
N ARG A 115 3.60 -15.06 18.14
CA ARG A 115 2.39 -14.56 18.83
C ARG A 115 2.63 -14.05 20.25
N ILE A 116 3.73 -14.45 20.90
CA ILE A 116 4.08 -13.94 22.24
C ILE A 116 4.26 -12.41 22.21
N ALA A 117 4.87 -11.86 21.16
CA ALA A 117 5.07 -10.42 21.04
C ALA A 117 3.77 -9.63 20.89
N THR A 118 2.71 -10.26 20.38
CA THR A 118 1.44 -9.61 20.04
C THR A 118 0.30 -9.94 20.98
N ALA A 119 0.53 -10.80 21.98
CA ALA A 119 -0.45 -11.18 22.99
C ALA A 119 -0.99 -9.97 23.76
N ASN A 120 -0.14 -8.96 24.02
CA ASN A 120 -0.52 -7.74 24.74
C ASN A 120 0.21 -6.49 24.20
N LEU A 121 -0.13 -6.08 22.98
CA LEU A 121 0.43 -4.85 22.38
C LEU A 121 0.09 -3.58 23.17
N GLY A 122 -1.09 -3.52 23.80
CA GLY A 122 -1.53 -2.36 24.58
C GLY A 122 -0.57 -2.03 25.72
N LYS A 123 -0.11 -3.05 26.45
CA LYS A 123 0.91 -2.91 27.51
C LYS A 123 2.18 -2.23 27.00
N TYR A 124 2.73 -2.67 25.88
CA TYR A 124 3.97 -2.10 25.35
C TYR A 124 3.76 -0.71 24.75
N LEU A 125 2.58 -0.41 24.23
CA LEU A 125 2.23 0.93 23.80
C LEU A 125 2.26 1.92 24.97
N GLU A 126 1.80 1.52 26.16
CA GLU A 126 1.92 2.35 27.38
C GLU A 126 3.39 2.52 27.81
N VAL A 127 4.22 1.48 27.66
CA VAL A 127 5.67 1.59 27.91
C VAL A 127 6.33 2.60 26.95
N LEU A 128 5.92 2.62 25.68
CA LEU A 128 6.43 3.60 24.72
C LEU A 128 6.01 5.03 25.10
N ARG A 129 4.76 5.22 25.54
CA ARG A 129 4.25 6.52 25.98
C ARG A 129 5.00 7.02 27.22
N SER A 130 5.24 6.16 28.21
CA SER A 130 5.97 6.53 29.44
C SER A 130 7.46 6.84 29.20
N HIS A 131 8.02 6.36 28.10
CA HIS A 131 9.42 6.57 27.73
C HIS A 131 9.63 7.41 26.46
N GLN A 132 8.62 8.17 26.01
CA GLN A 132 8.70 8.93 24.75
C GLN A 132 9.92 9.87 24.64
N ASN A 133 10.39 10.41 25.77
CA ASN A 133 11.57 11.28 25.86
C ASN A 133 12.91 10.51 25.98
N ARG A 134 12.89 9.17 25.94
CA ARG A 134 14.07 8.30 26.02
C ARG A 134 14.14 7.39 24.78
N PRO A 135 14.62 7.91 23.63
CA PRO A 135 14.61 7.18 22.36
C PRO A 135 15.19 5.77 22.45
N ALA A 136 16.35 5.58 23.09
CA ALA A 136 16.99 4.26 23.22
C ALA A 136 16.09 3.18 23.86
N LYS A 137 15.27 3.55 24.84
CA LYS A 137 14.30 2.64 25.47
C LYS A 137 13.17 2.29 24.51
N CYS A 138 12.57 3.28 23.87
CA CYS A 138 11.52 3.08 22.89
C CYS A 138 12.00 2.18 21.74
N LEU A 139 13.16 2.51 21.19
CA LEU A 139 13.86 1.77 20.16
C LEU A 139 14.08 0.29 20.56
N THR A 140 14.48 0.02 21.80
CA THR A 140 14.62 -1.35 22.33
C THR A 140 13.30 -2.11 22.34
N VAL A 141 12.18 -1.46 22.72
CA VAL A 141 10.84 -2.06 22.67
C VAL A 141 10.41 -2.33 21.23
N LEU A 142 10.58 -1.36 20.33
CA LEU A 142 10.25 -1.52 18.90
C LEU A 142 11.03 -2.70 18.30
N TRP A 143 12.31 -2.83 18.64
CA TRP A 143 13.16 -3.93 18.19
C TRP A 143 12.73 -5.28 18.73
N ALA A 144 12.42 -5.38 20.02
CA ALA A 144 12.03 -6.63 20.64
C ALA A 144 10.72 -7.16 20.04
N LEU A 145 9.71 -6.29 19.89
CA LEU A 145 8.42 -6.67 19.31
C LEU A 145 8.53 -6.98 17.82
N GLY A 146 9.33 -6.20 17.09
CA GLY A 146 9.53 -6.37 15.65
C GLY A 146 10.06 -7.76 15.27
N GLN A 147 10.79 -8.45 16.15
CA GLN A 147 11.32 -9.78 15.83
C GLN A 147 10.24 -10.80 15.43
N ALA A 148 9.00 -10.65 15.93
CA ALA A 148 7.89 -11.53 15.55
C ALA A 148 7.59 -11.48 14.05
N GLY A 149 7.77 -10.32 13.42
CA GLY A 149 7.48 -10.13 12.01
C GLY A 149 8.41 -10.87 11.07
N PHE A 150 9.63 -11.19 11.50
CA PHE A 150 10.58 -11.89 10.63
C PHE A 150 10.28 -13.38 10.49
N ALA A 151 9.56 -13.98 11.45
CA ALA A 151 9.04 -15.35 11.34
C ALA A 151 7.62 -15.40 10.74
N ASP A 152 6.79 -14.37 11.00
CA ASP A 152 5.38 -14.37 10.61
C ASP A 152 4.90 -12.97 10.18
N LEU A 153 4.50 -12.83 8.91
CA LEU A 153 4.00 -11.56 8.35
C LEU A 153 2.81 -11.00 9.14
N HIS A 154 1.87 -11.86 9.55
CA HIS A 154 0.65 -11.43 10.22
C HIS A 154 0.99 -10.82 11.58
N GLU A 155 1.84 -11.48 12.37
CA GLU A 155 2.30 -10.93 13.64
C GLU A 155 3.15 -9.67 13.44
N GLY A 156 3.98 -9.63 12.39
CA GLY A 156 4.75 -8.44 12.02
C GLY A 156 3.89 -7.22 11.68
N LEU A 157 2.79 -7.42 10.95
CA LEU A 157 1.82 -6.37 10.63
C LEU A 157 1.04 -5.92 11.86
N LYS A 158 0.67 -6.83 12.78
CA LYS A 158 0.07 -6.42 14.06
C LYS A 158 1.00 -5.51 14.85
N VAL A 159 2.28 -5.87 14.97
CA VAL A 159 3.28 -5.04 15.65
C VAL A 159 3.39 -3.70 14.93
N TRP A 160 3.50 -3.69 13.61
CA TRP A 160 3.66 -2.43 12.89
C TRP A 160 2.45 -1.51 13.04
N LEU A 161 1.24 -2.01 12.84
CA LEU A 161 -0.01 -1.24 12.97
C LEU A 161 -0.28 -0.81 14.42
N GLY A 162 -0.06 -1.70 15.39
CA GLY A 162 -0.40 -1.46 16.79
C GLY A 162 0.65 -0.68 17.58
N ILE A 163 1.91 -0.69 17.14
CA ILE A 163 3.04 -0.13 17.88
C ILE A 163 3.80 0.92 17.07
N MET A 164 4.18 0.60 15.82
CA MET A 164 5.08 1.46 15.04
C MET A 164 4.36 2.60 14.31
N LEU A 165 3.15 2.36 13.80
CA LEU A 165 2.32 3.38 13.17
C LEU A 165 1.96 4.53 14.13
N PRO A 166 1.54 4.28 15.39
CA PRO A 166 1.31 5.35 16.37
C PRO A 166 2.52 6.25 16.64
N VAL A 167 3.75 5.72 16.52
CA VAL A 167 4.99 6.47 16.75
C VAL A 167 5.64 7.02 15.47
N LEU A 168 5.01 6.82 14.31
CA LEU A 168 5.48 7.34 13.02
C LEU A 168 5.57 8.88 13.03
N GLY A 169 4.78 9.51 13.91
CA GLY A 169 4.80 10.94 14.24
C GLY A 169 6.08 11.45 14.91
N ILE A 170 6.88 10.55 15.50
CA ILE A 170 7.96 10.90 16.41
C ILE A 170 9.30 10.79 15.68
N LYS A 171 9.97 11.93 15.44
CA LYS A 171 11.19 12.03 14.62
C LYS A 171 12.32 11.07 15.03
N SER A 172 12.47 10.79 16.32
CA SER A 172 13.50 9.88 16.84
C SER A 172 13.17 8.39 16.64
N LEU A 173 11.92 8.05 16.32
CA LEU A 173 11.43 6.67 16.20
C LEU A 173 10.98 6.33 14.76
N SER A 174 10.54 7.32 14.00
CA SER A 174 10.04 7.14 12.64
C SER A 174 11.04 6.50 11.66
N PRO A 175 12.37 6.74 11.72
CA PRO A 175 13.31 6.03 10.85
C PRO A 175 13.24 4.51 11.06
N TYR A 176 13.11 4.07 12.32
CA TYR A 176 13.02 2.66 12.65
C TYR A 176 11.70 2.05 12.16
N ALA A 177 10.58 2.74 12.38
CA ALA A 177 9.26 2.27 11.97
C ALA A 177 9.15 2.04 10.44
N VAL A 178 9.74 2.94 9.64
CA VAL A 178 9.76 2.81 8.17
C VAL A 178 10.74 1.73 7.72
N ALA A 179 11.95 1.69 8.29
CA ALA A 179 12.95 0.67 7.96
C ALA A 179 12.48 -0.75 8.31
N TYR A 180 11.77 -0.89 9.43
CA TYR A 180 11.16 -2.16 9.83
C TYR A 180 10.13 -2.61 8.80
N LEU A 181 9.23 -1.72 8.36
CA LEU A 181 8.21 -2.07 7.37
C LEU A 181 8.85 -2.53 6.06
N ASP A 182 9.85 -1.80 5.57
CA ASP A 182 10.59 -2.18 4.36
C ASP A 182 11.16 -3.60 4.47
N ARG A 183 11.82 -3.88 5.60
CA ARG A 183 12.40 -5.19 5.88
C ARG A 183 11.36 -6.30 6.02
N LEU A 184 10.26 -6.03 6.72
CA LEU A 184 9.14 -6.96 6.89
C LEU A 184 8.57 -7.36 5.52
N LEU A 185 8.30 -6.36 4.67
CA LEU A 185 7.78 -6.60 3.33
C LEU A 185 8.83 -7.29 2.44
N THR A 186 10.11 -6.99 2.58
CA THR A 186 11.18 -7.66 1.82
C THR A 186 11.29 -9.14 2.16
N ILE A 187 11.22 -9.50 3.45
CA ILE A 187 11.28 -10.89 3.92
C ILE A 187 10.03 -11.68 3.51
N HIS A 188 8.87 -11.01 3.47
CA HIS A 188 7.59 -11.62 3.08
C HIS A 188 7.13 -11.09 1.72
N PRO A 189 7.64 -11.62 0.59
CA PRO A 189 7.18 -11.21 -0.74
C PRO A 189 5.71 -11.58 -0.97
N ASN A 190 5.27 -12.72 -0.42
CA ASN A 190 3.87 -13.14 -0.48
C ASN A 190 3.05 -12.49 0.64
N LEU A 191 2.19 -11.55 0.25
CA LEU A 191 1.39 -10.72 1.16
C LEU A 191 0.07 -11.35 1.61
N THR A 192 -0.29 -12.54 1.10
CA THR A 192 -1.61 -13.16 1.34
C THR A 192 -1.93 -13.35 2.81
N LYS A 193 -0.94 -13.70 3.65
CA LYS A 193 -1.10 -13.84 5.11
C LYS A 193 -1.44 -12.53 5.83
N GLY A 194 -1.21 -11.39 5.19
CA GLY A 194 -1.53 -10.06 5.72
C GLY A 194 -2.85 -9.48 5.19
N PHE A 195 -3.58 -10.20 4.34
CA PHE A 195 -4.84 -9.70 3.79
C PHE A 195 -5.92 -9.57 4.87
N GLY A 196 -6.66 -8.46 4.82
CA GLY A 196 -7.69 -8.13 5.81
C GLY A 196 -7.15 -7.48 7.10
N MET A 197 -5.84 -7.32 7.23
CA MET A 197 -5.24 -6.70 8.42
C MET A 197 -5.26 -5.17 8.37
N ILE A 198 -5.14 -4.57 7.18
CA ILE A 198 -5.11 -3.12 7.00
C ILE A 198 -6.48 -2.64 6.55
N GLY A 199 -7.34 -2.27 7.50
CA GLY A 199 -8.64 -1.69 7.19
C GLY A 199 -8.55 -0.21 6.77
N PRO A 200 -9.65 0.41 6.33
CA PRO A 200 -9.69 1.84 5.98
C PRO A 200 -9.11 2.74 7.08
N LYS A 201 -9.45 2.46 8.35
CA LYS A 201 -9.00 3.23 9.52
C LYS A 201 -7.47 3.33 9.63
N ASP A 202 -6.75 2.28 9.22
CA ASP A 202 -5.30 2.20 9.30
C ASP A 202 -4.66 2.62 7.98
N PHE A 203 -5.31 2.31 6.85
CA PHE A 203 -4.82 2.61 5.51
C PHE A 203 -4.74 4.10 5.20
N PHE A 204 -5.75 4.88 5.56
CA PHE A 204 -5.79 6.30 5.20
C PHE A 204 -4.76 7.17 5.92
N PRO A 205 -4.47 6.97 7.22
CA PRO A 205 -3.30 7.60 7.84
C PRO A 205 -2.00 7.34 7.08
N LEU A 206 -1.80 6.14 6.52
CA LEU A 206 -0.60 5.81 5.74
C LEU A 206 -0.53 6.56 4.41
N LEU A 207 -1.67 6.67 3.73
CA LEU A 207 -1.78 7.51 2.54
C LEU A 207 -1.42 8.97 2.88
N ASP A 208 -1.96 9.49 3.98
CA ASP A 208 -1.72 10.86 4.42
C ASP A 208 -0.22 11.08 4.73
N PHE A 209 0.43 10.16 5.46
CA PHE A 209 1.88 10.20 5.69
C PHE A 209 2.72 10.11 4.40
N ALA A 210 2.32 9.28 3.44
CA ALA A 210 3.09 9.06 2.22
C ALA A 210 2.98 10.23 1.22
N PHE A 211 1.86 10.96 1.19
CA PHE A 211 1.58 11.91 0.11
C PHE A 211 1.29 13.34 0.55
N MET A 212 0.90 13.59 1.80
CA MET A 212 0.67 14.96 2.28
C MET A 212 1.98 15.63 2.70
N PRO A 213 2.25 16.87 2.26
CA PRO A 213 3.41 17.64 2.70
C PRO A 213 3.25 18.06 4.16
N ASN A 214 4.34 18.56 4.75
CA ASN A 214 4.36 19.15 6.10
C ASN A 214 3.88 18.22 7.22
N ASN A 215 3.96 16.91 7.02
CA ASN A 215 3.81 15.96 8.12
C ASN A 215 5.12 15.83 8.92
N SER A 216 5.12 15.00 9.95
CA SER A 216 6.25 14.83 10.87
C SER A 216 7.45 14.08 10.29
N LEU A 217 7.31 13.43 9.13
CA LEU A 217 8.38 12.69 8.47
C LEU A 217 9.34 13.63 7.75
N THR A 218 10.61 13.26 7.72
CA THR A 218 11.58 13.92 6.83
C THR A 218 11.25 13.58 5.37
N PRO A 219 11.64 14.43 4.40
CA PRO A 219 11.39 14.15 2.98
C PRO A 219 11.94 12.80 2.50
N SER A 220 13.10 12.39 3.01
CA SER A 220 13.71 11.09 2.68
C SER A 220 12.89 9.90 3.21
N LEU A 221 12.42 9.96 4.45
CA LEU A 221 11.57 8.92 5.04
C LEU A 221 10.20 8.86 4.37
N GLN A 222 9.64 10.03 4.03
CA GLN A 222 8.38 10.09 3.30
C GLN A 222 8.49 9.42 1.92
N GLU A 223 9.58 9.67 1.19
CA GLU A 223 9.86 9.02 -0.08
C GLU A 223 10.04 7.50 0.07
N GLN A 224 10.71 7.03 1.13
CA GLN A 224 10.79 5.61 1.44
C GLN A 224 9.40 5.00 1.69
N LEU A 225 8.57 5.64 2.51
CA LEU A 225 7.21 5.17 2.77
C LEU A 225 6.36 5.14 1.48
N ARG A 226 6.53 6.14 0.60
CA ARG A 226 5.86 6.19 -0.70
C ARG A 226 6.23 5.02 -1.61
N ARG A 227 7.49 4.54 -1.56
CA ARG A 227 7.91 3.33 -2.30
C ARG A 227 7.28 2.05 -1.74
N LEU A 228 7.01 1.99 -0.44
CA LEU A 228 6.33 0.86 0.21
C LEU A 228 4.82 0.88 0.01
N TYR A 229 4.25 2.06 -0.23
CA TYR A 229 2.80 2.29 -0.34
C TYR A 229 2.06 1.33 -1.30
N PRO A 230 2.55 1.02 -2.52
CA PRO A 230 1.87 0.08 -3.40
C PRO A 230 1.63 -1.29 -2.77
N ARG A 231 2.59 -1.77 -1.96
CA ARG A 231 2.46 -3.06 -1.24
C ARG A 231 1.48 -2.94 -0.06
N LEU A 232 1.48 -1.82 0.64
CA LEU A 232 0.49 -1.52 1.67
C LEU A 232 -0.93 -1.46 1.09
N LYS A 233 -1.10 -0.92 -0.11
CA LYS A 233 -2.38 -0.89 -0.85
C LYS A 233 -2.87 -2.29 -1.21
N VAL A 234 -1.98 -3.17 -1.66
CA VAL A 234 -2.30 -4.59 -1.89
C VAL A 234 -2.77 -5.28 -0.60
N LEU A 235 -2.08 -5.06 0.52
CA LEU A 235 -2.49 -5.59 1.83
C LEU A 235 -3.86 -5.07 2.27
N ALA A 236 -4.12 -3.78 2.07
CA ALA A 236 -5.39 -3.16 2.43
C ALA A 236 -6.55 -3.65 1.57
N PHE A 237 -6.34 -3.79 0.26
CA PHE A 237 -7.38 -4.25 -0.67
C PHE A 237 -7.67 -5.75 -0.48
N GLY A 238 -6.66 -6.50 -0.02
CA GLY A 238 -6.81 -7.88 0.42
C GLY A 238 -7.18 -8.84 -0.71
N ALA A 239 -7.80 -9.97 -0.33
CA ALA A 239 -8.08 -11.07 -1.25
C ALA A 239 -9.26 -10.82 -2.20
N LYS A 240 -10.20 -9.94 -1.81
CA LYS A 240 -11.50 -9.75 -2.49
C LYS A 240 -11.82 -8.27 -2.71
N PRO A 241 -10.97 -7.53 -3.44
CA PRO A 241 -11.21 -6.11 -3.73
C PRO A 241 -12.58 -5.85 -4.37
N GLU A 242 -13.08 -6.78 -5.20
CA GLU A 242 -14.36 -6.70 -5.89
C GLU A 242 -15.59 -6.63 -4.97
N THR A 243 -15.43 -6.95 -3.68
CA THR A 243 -16.50 -6.85 -2.66
C THR A 243 -16.17 -5.92 -1.50
N ALA A 244 -15.01 -5.24 -1.53
CA ALA A 244 -14.52 -4.47 -0.40
C ALA A 244 -14.18 -3.01 -0.74
N LEU A 245 -13.86 -2.69 -1.99
CA LEU A 245 -13.37 -1.34 -2.33
C LEU A 245 -14.42 -0.24 -2.17
N HIS A 246 -15.71 -0.57 -2.24
CA HIS A 246 -16.77 0.40 -1.93
C HIS A 246 -16.66 0.99 -0.51
N SER A 247 -16.06 0.28 0.46
CA SER A 247 -15.86 0.82 1.82
C SER A 247 -14.69 1.82 1.90
N TYR A 248 -13.76 1.79 0.94
CA TYR A 248 -12.64 2.73 0.86
C TYR A 248 -13.01 3.99 0.08
N PHE A 249 -13.91 3.86 -0.91
CA PHE A 249 -14.32 4.95 -1.80
C PHE A 249 -14.70 6.25 -1.07
N PRO A 250 -15.51 6.26 0.02
CA PRO A 250 -15.88 7.50 0.71
C PRO A 250 -14.68 8.30 1.22
N SER A 251 -13.69 7.60 1.78
CA SER A 251 -12.50 8.21 2.38
C SER A 251 -11.47 8.68 1.34
N PHE A 252 -11.43 8.04 0.16
CA PHE A 252 -10.71 8.58 -0.98
C PHE A 252 -11.39 9.85 -1.52
N LEU A 253 -12.71 9.80 -1.71
CA LEU A 253 -13.49 10.92 -2.23
C LEU A 253 -13.38 12.14 -1.32
N SER A 254 -13.56 11.98 -0.01
CA SER A 254 -13.50 13.09 0.95
C SER A 254 -12.13 13.76 0.99
N ARG A 255 -11.05 13.02 0.67
CA ARG A 255 -9.67 13.52 0.64
C ARG A 255 -9.29 14.23 -0.64
N ALA A 256 -10.03 14.07 -1.74
CA ALA A 256 -9.67 14.61 -3.05
C ALA A 256 -9.99 16.10 -3.17
N THR A 257 -9.46 16.92 -2.26
CA THR A 257 -9.70 18.36 -2.26
C THR A 257 -8.95 19.05 -3.42
N PRO A 258 -9.43 20.22 -3.89
CA PRO A 258 -8.71 21.01 -4.89
C PRO A 258 -7.29 21.39 -4.46
N SER A 259 -7.04 21.54 -3.15
CA SER A 259 -5.74 21.86 -2.57
C SER A 259 -4.78 20.67 -2.47
N CYS A 260 -5.18 19.46 -2.86
CA CYS A 260 -4.31 18.30 -2.80
C CYS A 260 -3.03 18.49 -3.62
N PRO A 261 -1.86 18.09 -3.07
CA PRO A 261 -0.63 17.98 -3.84
C PRO A 261 -0.82 17.10 -5.09
N PRO A 262 -0.10 17.36 -6.20
CA PRO A 262 -0.27 16.61 -7.44
C PRO A 262 -0.14 15.08 -7.27
N GLY A 263 0.85 14.63 -6.48
CA GLY A 263 1.05 13.20 -6.19
C GLY A 263 -0.11 12.57 -5.43
N MET A 264 -0.62 13.25 -4.40
CA MET A 264 -1.80 12.82 -3.63
C MET A 264 -3.03 12.77 -4.53
N ARG A 265 -3.29 13.83 -5.31
CA ARG A 265 -4.44 13.91 -6.22
C ARG A 265 -4.43 12.75 -7.22
N LYS A 266 -3.28 12.47 -7.84
CA LYS A 266 -3.11 11.35 -8.76
C LYS A 266 -3.44 10.01 -8.10
N GLU A 267 -2.91 9.75 -6.90
CA GLU A 267 -3.15 8.50 -6.18
C GLU A 267 -4.62 8.34 -5.79
N LEU A 268 -5.26 9.40 -5.31
CA LEU A 268 -6.69 9.41 -4.94
C LEU A 268 -7.59 9.11 -6.15
N LEU A 269 -7.38 9.81 -7.27
CA LEU A 269 -8.18 9.62 -8.48
C LEU A 269 -8.00 8.22 -9.08
N THR A 270 -6.75 7.74 -9.14
CA THR A 270 -6.44 6.38 -9.60
C THR A 270 -7.10 5.33 -8.69
N SER A 271 -7.07 5.53 -7.38
CA SER A 271 -7.70 4.63 -6.41
C SER A 271 -9.23 4.62 -6.51
N MET A 272 -9.87 5.78 -6.66
CA MET A 272 -11.31 5.86 -6.89
C MET A 272 -11.72 5.20 -8.19
N SER A 273 -10.97 5.42 -9.28
CA SER A 273 -11.18 4.73 -10.56
C SER A 273 -11.05 3.21 -10.42
N GLN A 274 -10.07 2.74 -9.64
CA GLN A 274 -9.90 1.32 -9.32
C GLN A 274 -11.08 0.76 -8.51
N CYS A 275 -11.61 1.50 -7.54
CA CYS A 275 -12.81 1.12 -6.79
C CYS A 275 -14.01 0.94 -7.74
N LEU A 276 -14.27 1.91 -8.62
CA LEU A 276 -15.35 1.84 -9.62
C LEU A 276 -15.15 0.70 -10.61
N SER A 277 -13.90 0.36 -10.93
CA SER A 277 -13.58 -0.67 -11.91
C SER A 277 -13.73 -2.09 -11.37
N LEU A 278 -13.39 -2.31 -10.10
CA LEU A 278 -13.36 -3.65 -9.49
C LEU A 278 -14.62 -3.96 -8.68
N ASP A 279 -15.16 -2.98 -7.96
CA ASP A 279 -16.31 -3.16 -7.06
C ASP A 279 -17.53 -2.37 -7.56
N PRO A 280 -18.55 -3.05 -8.13
CA PRO A 280 -19.76 -2.41 -8.63
C PRO A 280 -20.53 -1.58 -7.59
N LEU A 281 -20.40 -1.90 -6.30
CA LEU A 281 -21.10 -1.17 -5.22
C LEU A 281 -20.56 0.25 -5.06
N SER A 282 -19.31 0.51 -5.49
CA SER A 282 -18.68 1.83 -5.46
C SER A 282 -19.50 2.89 -6.20
N PHE A 283 -20.16 2.53 -7.31
CA PHE A 283 -21.06 3.46 -8.02
C PHE A 283 -22.30 3.83 -7.20
N GLY A 284 -22.85 2.89 -6.43
CA GLY A 284 -23.95 3.17 -5.50
C GLY A 284 -23.52 4.12 -4.39
N VAL A 285 -22.36 3.85 -3.78
CA VAL A 285 -21.78 4.72 -2.74
C VAL A 285 -21.48 6.11 -3.28
N TRP A 286 -20.89 6.22 -4.48
CA TRP A 286 -20.63 7.52 -5.09
C TRP A 286 -21.92 8.32 -5.30
N ARG A 287 -22.99 7.67 -5.78
CA ARG A 287 -24.31 8.32 -5.96
C ARG A 287 -24.87 8.90 -4.67
N GLN A 288 -24.74 8.17 -3.56
CA GLN A 288 -25.20 8.64 -2.24
C GLN A 288 -24.39 9.82 -1.72
N LEU A 289 -23.11 9.91 -2.09
CA LEU A 289 -22.18 10.95 -1.61
C LEU A 289 -22.12 12.18 -2.53
N TYR A 290 -22.62 12.07 -3.76
CA TYR A 290 -22.43 13.06 -4.82
C TYR A 290 -22.78 14.50 -4.40
N THR A 291 -23.97 14.71 -3.84
CA THR A 291 -24.44 16.06 -3.46
C THR A 291 -23.63 16.71 -2.33
N LYS A 292 -22.93 15.90 -1.54
CA LYS A 292 -22.05 16.38 -0.44
C LYS A 292 -20.61 16.60 -0.89
N HIS A 293 -20.24 16.11 -2.07
CA HIS A 293 -18.87 16.06 -2.56
C HIS A 293 -18.79 16.47 -4.04
N LEU A 294 -19.46 17.55 -4.42
CA LEU A 294 -19.51 18.02 -5.81
C LEU A 294 -18.12 18.40 -6.34
N SER A 295 -17.37 19.19 -5.57
CA SER A 295 -15.99 19.59 -5.93
C SER A 295 -15.10 18.36 -6.23
N GLN A 296 -15.13 17.36 -5.35
CA GLN A 296 -14.34 16.14 -5.49
C GLN A 296 -14.87 15.23 -6.61
N SER A 297 -16.18 15.19 -6.79
CA SER A 297 -16.82 14.44 -7.88
C SER A 297 -16.50 15.04 -9.24
N SER A 298 -16.40 16.37 -9.35
CA SER A 298 -15.93 17.05 -10.57
C SER A 298 -14.53 16.59 -10.98
N LEU A 299 -13.60 16.50 -10.02
CA LEU A 299 -12.25 16.00 -10.28
C LEU A 299 -12.27 14.54 -10.76
N LEU A 300 -13.07 13.69 -10.13
CA LEU A 300 -13.21 12.29 -10.54
C LEU A 300 -13.85 12.14 -11.92
N LEU A 301 -14.90 12.91 -12.23
CA LEU A 301 -15.56 12.89 -13.53
C LEU A 301 -14.59 13.30 -14.65
N ASN A 302 -13.81 14.37 -14.44
CA ASN A 302 -12.80 14.79 -15.41
C ASN A 302 -11.70 13.73 -15.58
N HIS A 303 -11.25 13.10 -14.50
CA HIS A 303 -10.29 11.99 -14.59
C HIS A 303 -10.82 10.78 -15.37
N LEU A 304 -12.10 10.42 -15.18
CA LEU A 304 -12.77 9.36 -15.93
C LEU A 304 -12.97 9.74 -17.41
N LEU A 305 -13.13 11.02 -17.71
CA LEU A 305 -13.19 11.52 -19.07
C LEU A 305 -11.84 11.41 -19.78
N GLU A 306 -10.75 11.78 -19.10
CA GLU A 306 -9.38 11.63 -19.61
C GLU A 306 -9.00 10.15 -19.83
N SER A 307 -9.47 9.26 -18.95
CA SER A 307 -9.23 7.80 -19.02
C SER A 307 -10.37 7.02 -19.68
N TRP A 308 -11.21 7.70 -20.47
CA TRP A 308 -12.38 7.08 -21.10
C TRP A 308 -11.99 5.89 -21.99
N ASP A 309 -10.96 6.06 -22.83
CA ASP A 309 -10.58 5.08 -23.85
C ASP A 309 -9.97 3.80 -23.26
N SER A 310 -9.36 3.88 -22.06
CA SER A 310 -8.82 2.71 -21.34
C SER A 310 -9.87 1.99 -20.47
N SER A 311 -11.04 2.59 -20.26
CA SER A 311 -12.10 2.01 -19.41
C SER A 311 -12.79 0.81 -20.05
N SER A 312 -13.07 -0.24 -19.25
CA SER A 312 -13.76 -1.44 -19.75
C SER A 312 -15.23 -1.17 -20.11
N LYS A 313 -15.79 -1.97 -21.03
CA LYS A 313 -17.20 -1.83 -21.45
C LYS A 313 -18.19 -1.89 -20.26
N LYS A 314 -17.94 -2.77 -19.30
CA LYS A 314 -18.76 -2.93 -18.09
C LYS A 314 -18.75 -1.65 -17.25
N VAL A 315 -17.56 -1.08 -17.01
CA VAL A 315 -17.41 0.17 -16.26
C VAL A 315 -18.08 1.33 -16.97
N ARG A 316 -17.95 1.42 -18.30
CA ARG A 316 -18.63 2.44 -19.12
C ARG A 316 -20.15 2.36 -19.01
N GLN A 317 -20.73 1.16 -18.97
CA GLN A 317 -22.16 0.95 -18.79
C GLN A 317 -22.63 1.42 -17.41
N SER A 318 -21.96 0.99 -16.33
CA SER A 318 -22.29 1.44 -14.97
C SER A 318 -22.10 2.95 -14.80
N LEU A 319 -21.05 3.52 -15.41
CA LEU A 319 -20.81 4.95 -15.41
C LEU A 319 -21.93 5.73 -16.14
N GLN A 320 -22.46 5.18 -17.24
CA GLN A 320 -23.57 5.82 -17.98
C GLN A 320 -24.83 5.98 -17.13
N GLU A 321 -25.17 4.96 -16.34
CA GLU A 321 -26.31 5.03 -15.40
C GLU A 321 -26.08 6.07 -14.32
N THR A 322 -24.88 6.08 -13.73
CA THR A 322 -24.50 7.06 -12.71
C THR A 322 -24.51 8.50 -13.24
N ILE A 323 -23.98 8.74 -14.43
CA ILE A 323 -23.95 10.09 -15.03
C ILE A 323 -25.35 10.59 -15.37
N ARG A 324 -26.26 9.71 -15.83
CA ARG A 324 -27.67 10.09 -16.02
C ARG A 324 -28.32 10.51 -14.71
N SER A 325 -28.04 9.78 -13.63
CA SER A 325 -28.49 10.17 -12.28
C SER A 325 -27.93 11.54 -11.88
N PHE A 326 -26.63 11.77 -12.06
CA PHE A 326 -25.98 13.04 -11.73
C PHE A 326 -26.52 14.21 -12.54
N LYS A 327 -26.81 14.00 -13.82
CA LYS A 327 -27.40 15.03 -14.67
C LYS A 327 -28.74 15.52 -14.11
N VAL A 328 -29.64 14.60 -13.75
CA VAL A 328 -30.94 14.95 -13.14
C VAL A 328 -30.73 15.69 -11.82
N THR A 329 -29.80 15.20 -10.98
CA THR A 329 -29.47 15.87 -9.71
C THR A 329 -28.88 17.27 -9.92
N ASN A 330 -28.04 17.48 -10.93
CA ASN A 330 -27.46 18.78 -11.23
C ASN A 330 -28.51 19.78 -11.74
N GLU A 331 -29.44 19.33 -12.59
CA GLU A 331 -30.57 20.15 -13.05
C GLU A 331 -31.44 20.59 -11.86
N GLU A 332 -31.72 19.67 -10.93
CA GLU A 332 -32.47 19.97 -9.71
C GLU A 332 -31.70 20.97 -8.80
N LEU A 333 -30.40 20.75 -8.58
CA LEU A 333 -29.56 21.64 -7.76
C LEU A 333 -29.45 23.04 -8.37
N ALA A 334 -29.26 23.14 -9.68
CA ALA A 334 -29.21 24.39 -10.41
C ALA A 334 -30.53 25.17 -10.32
N SER A 335 -31.68 24.48 -10.38
CA SER A 335 -32.99 25.11 -10.24
C SER A 335 -33.24 25.71 -8.85
N ARG A 336 -32.65 25.13 -7.80
CA ARG A 336 -32.81 25.56 -6.40
C ARG A 336 -31.87 26.71 -6.00
N ARG A 337 -30.78 26.95 -6.73
CA ARG A 337 -29.81 28.02 -6.46
C ARG A 337 -29.37 28.71 -7.76
N PRO A 338 -30.04 29.81 -8.16
CA PRO A 338 -29.74 30.53 -9.39
C PRO A 338 -28.34 31.17 -9.42
N ASN A 339 -27.78 31.52 -8.25
CA ASN A 339 -26.41 32.02 -8.14
C ASN A 339 -25.45 30.83 -8.10
N GLY A 340 -24.93 30.50 -9.28
CA GLY A 340 -24.17 29.31 -9.64
C GLY A 340 -23.23 28.77 -8.57
N ASP A 341 -23.56 27.58 -8.08
CA ASP A 341 -22.60 26.72 -7.42
C ASP A 341 -21.61 26.23 -8.49
N CYS A 342 -20.39 26.80 -8.49
CA CYS A 342 -19.34 26.51 -9.47
C CYS A 342 -19.07 25.00 -9.60
N ASP A 343 -19.21 24.26 -8.49
CA ASP A 343 -19.01 22.81 -8.48
C ASP A 343 -20.12 22.06 -9.20
N VAL A 344 -21.39 22.51 -9.09
CA VAL A 344 -22.53 21.94 -9.84
C VAL A 344 -22.31 22.14 -11.34
N ALA A 345 -21.93 23.36 -11.75
CA ALA A 345 -21.68 23.67 -13.16
C ALA A 345 -20.52 22.85 -13.73
N ALA A 346 -19.43 22.68 -12.97
CA ALA A 346 -18.29 21.87 -13.37
C ALA A 346 -18.67 20.38 -13.53
N CYS A 347 -19.45 19.83 -12.59
CA CYS A 347 -19.93 18.45 -12.70
C CYS A 347 -20.88 18.25 -13.89
N ASP A 348 -21.78 19.20 -14.13
CA ASP A 348 -22.72 19.15 -15.26
C ASP A 348 -21.99 19.18 -16.61
N ALA A 349 -20.99 20.06 -16.74
CA ALA A 349 -20.14 20.11 -17.92
C ALA A 349 -19.41 18.77 -18.18
N ALA A 350 -18.81 18.19 -17.14
CA ALA A 350 -18.14 16.89 -17.25
C ALA A 350 -19.12 15.76 -17.60
N CYS A 351 -20.32 15.75 -17.00
CA CYS A 351 -21.38 14.78 -17.31
C CYS A 351 -21.84 14.87 -18.77
N LYS A 352 -22.05 16.08 -19.29
CA LYS A 352 -22.44 16.31 -20.69
C LYS A 352 -21.39 15.79 -21.66
N GLU A 353 -20.12 16.05 -21.40
CA GLU A 353 -19.02 15.61 -22.24
C GLU A 353 -18.85 14.08 -22.21
N LEU A 354 -18.95 13.45 -21.03
CA LEU A 354 -18.94 11.99 -20.91
C LEU A 354 -20.12 11.34 -21.67
N LEU A 355 -21.33 11.90 -21.58
CA LEU A 355 -22.48 11.43 -22.36
C LEU A 355 -22.27 11.59 -23.87
N ARG A 356 -21.58 12.66 -24.30
CA ARG A 356 -21.21 12.87 -25.71
C ARG A 356 -20.24 11.79 -26.18
N ARG A 357 -19.20 11.50 -25.39
CA ARG A 357 -18.23 10.41 -25.66
C ARG A 357 -18.91 9.04 -25.72
N MET A 358 -19.90 8.78 -24.87
CA MET A 358 -20.70 7.55 -24.90
C MET A 358 -21.53 7.38 -26.16
N LYS A 359 -22.09 8.49 -26.69
CA LYS A 359 -22.86 8.49 -27.94
C LYS A 359 -21.94 8.37 -29.17
N GLY A 360 -20.70 8.85 -29.06
CA GLY A 360 -19.65 8.74 -30.07
C GLY A 360 -19.12 7.31 -30.24
N ARG A 361 -19.95 6.38 -30.71
CA ARG A 361 -19.41 5.33 -31.60
C ARG A 361 -18.90 6.10 -32.83
N GLY A 362 -17.59 6.05 -33.08
CA GLY A 362 -17.02 6.68 -34.27
C GLY A 362 -17.88 6.37 -35.49
N PHE A 363 -18.14 7.41 -36.30
CA PHE A 363 -18.81 7.25 -37.58
C PHE A 363 -18.13 6.07 -38.31
N PRO A 364 -18.88 5.09 -38.85
CA PRO A 364 -18.32 3.81 -39.26
C PRO A 364 -17.59 3.96 -40.59
N TRP A 365 -16.51 4.73 -40.61
CA TRP A 365 -15.70 5.04 -41.78
C TRP A 365 -15.24 3.77 -42.50
N SER A 366 -14.96 2.69 -41.77
CA SER A 366 -14.64 1.39 -42.37
C SER A 366 -15.82 0.79 -43.13
N ARG A 367 -17.06 0.92 -42.64
CA ARG A 367 -18.27 0.45 -43.35
C ARG A 367 -18.63 1.36 -44.51
N LEU A 368 -18.41 2.67 -44.37
CA LEU A 368 -18.65 3.64 -45.43
C LEU A 368 -17.62 3.48 -46.56
N LEU A 369 -16.35 3.26 -46.21
CA LEU A 369 -15.27 2.93 -47.14
C LEU A 369 -15.54 1.60 -47.85
N LEU A 370 -16.02 0.57 -47.12
CA LEU A 370 -16.42 -0.70 -47.72
C LEU A 370 -17.57 -0.51 -48.72
N LEU A 371 -18.61 0.26 -48.36
CA LEU A 371 -19.71 0.62 -49.24
C LEU A 371 -19.23 1.35 -50.50
N LEU A 372 -18.34 2.32 -50.34
CA LEU A 372 -17.74 3.06 -51.45
C LEU A 372 -16.96 2.12 -52.38
N LEU A 373 -16.14 1.22 -51.82
CA LEU A 373 -15.38 0.23 -52.60
C LEU A 373 -16.31 -0.72 -53.37
N VAL A 374 -17.40 -1.19 -52.76
CA VAL A 374 -18.40 -2.03 -53.42
C VAL A 374 -19.10 -1.29 -54.56
N LEU A 375 -19.43 -0.01 -54.36
CA LEU A 375 -20.04 0.83 -55.41
C LEU A 375 -19.07 1.08 -56.56
N VAL A 376 -17.79 1.38 -56.28
CA VAL A 376 -16.76 1.57 -57.31
C VAL A 376 -16.53 0.26 -58.07
N ALA A 377 -16.39 -0.87 -57.37
CA ALA A 377 -16.24 -2.17 -58.02
C ALA A 377 -17.45 -2.54 -58.87
N GLY A 378 -18.66 -2.29 -58.37
CA GLY A 378 -19.91 -2.49 -59.12
C GLY A 378 -20.00 -1.60 -60.36
N PHE A 379 -19.59 -0.33 -60.26
CA PHE A 379 -19.51 0.59 -61.40
C PHE A 379 -18.51 0.12 -62.44
N LEU A 380 -17.30 -0.28 -62.03
CA LEU A 380 -16.28 -0.83 -62.94
C LEU A 380 -16.75 -2.13 -63.60
N LEU A 381 -17.40 -3.04 -62.86
CA LEU A 381 -17.97 -4.27 -63.42
C LEU A 381 -19.11 -4.01 -64.41
N HIS A 382 -19.96 -3.02 -64.10
CA HIS A 382 -21.02 -2.60 -65.01
C HIS A 382 -20.42 -2.01 -66.28
N ASP A 383 -19.45 -1.09 -66.15
CA ASP A 383 -18.78 -0.42 -67.26
C ASP A 383 -18.05 -1.41 -68.18
N VAL A 384 -17.33 -2.38 -67.61
CA VAL A 384 -16.69 -3.47 -68.36
C VAL A 384 -17.72 -4.36 -69.07
N ARG A 385 -18.89 -4.61 -68.45
CA ARG A 385 -19.97 -5.37 -69.10
C ARG A 385 -20.67 -4.61 -70.22
N THR A 386 -20.84 -3.29 -70.10
CA THR A 386 -21.53 -2.48 -71.10
C THR A 386 -20.63 -2.03 -72.24
N HIS A 387 -19.33 -1.81 -71.98
CA HIS A 387 -18.40 -1.23 -72.95
C HIS A 387 -17.30 -2.19 -73.44
N GLY A 388 -17.24 -3.42 -72.93
CA GLY A 388 -16.62 -4.55 -73.64
C GLY A 388 -15.10 -4.56 -73.83
N SER A 389 -14.30 -3.66 -73.25
CA SER A 389 -12.89 -3.84 -72.84
C SER A 389 -12.24 -2.51 -72.44
N PHE A 390 -11.17 -2.58 -71.64
CA PHE A 390 -10.24 -1.46 -71.40
C PHE A 390 -9.26 -1.26 -72.58
N GLN A 391 -9.76 -1.26 -73.82
CA GLN A 391 -8.98 -0.85 -74.99
C GLN A 391 -9.70 0.27 -75.72
N GLY A 392 -9.29 1.50 -75.39
CA GLY A 392 -9.80 2.72 -75.98
C GLY A 392 -9.23 3.95 -75.27
N GLU A 393 -7.90 4.09 -75.27
CA GLU A 393 -7.31 5.42 -75.09
C GLU A 393 -7.88 6.39 -76.15
N ALA A 394 -8.08 7.63 -75.72
CA ALA A 394 -8.48 8.80 -76.52
C ALA A 394 -9.98 8.96 -76.85
N ARG A 395 -10.79 9.37 -75.86
CA ARG A 395 -11.83 10.41 -76.02
C ARG A 395 -12.43 10.89 -74.69
N LEU A 396 -11.61 11.53 -73.86
CA LEU A 396 -12.08 12.41 -72.76
C LEU A 396 -11.18 13.66 -72.68
N ARG A 397 -10.92 14.28 -73.84
CA ARG A 397 -10.17 15.55 -73.97
C ARG A 397 -10.96 16.69 -74.60
N SER A 398 -12.29 16.63 -74.58
CA SER A 398 -13.16 17.74 -75.00
C SER A 398 -14.39 17.79 -74.09
N GLY A 399 -14.28 18.49 -72.95
CA GLY A 399 -15.44 18.67 -72.08
C GLY A 399 -15.20 19.28 -70.71
N LEU A 400 -13.95 19.45 -70.26
CA LEU A 400 -13.63 20.23 -69.06
C LEU A 400 -12.48 21.17 -69.39
N GLY A 401 -12.83 22.45 -69.41
CA GLY A 401 -11.91 23.54 -69.63
C GLY A 401 -10.74 23.49 -68.66
N THR A 402 -9.60 23.87 -69.20
CA THR A 402 -8.42 24.37 -68.50
C THR A 402 -8.78 25.16 -67.23
N ALA A 403 -8.60 24.54 -66.07
CA ALA A 403 -8.48 25.25 -64.80
C ALA A 403 -7.50 24.48 -63.89
N SER A 404 -6.22 24.86 -64.02
CA SER A 404 -5.20 24.94 -62.99
C SER A 404 -5.12 23.81 -61.93
N TRP A 405 -4.25 22.82 -62.19
CA TRP A 405 -3.64 21.95 -61.17
C TRP A 405 -2.16 22.30 -60.94
N LEU A 406 -1.81 23.59 -61.03
CA LEU A 406 -0.43 24.06 -60.88
C LEU A 406 -0.12 24.74 -59.54
N LEU A 407 -0.93 24.55 -58.51
CA LEU A 407 -0.63 25.07 -57.18
C LEU A 407 -1.05 24.04 -56.13
N LEU A 408 -0.12 23.17 -55.74
CA LEU A 408 -0.05 22.51 -54.43
C LEU A 408 1.22 21.64 -54.30
N TRP A 409 2.36 22.18 -54.77
CA TRP A 409 3.70 21.61 -54.50
C TRP A 409 4.61 22.60 -53.75
N GLU A 410 4.08 23.33 -52.77
CA GLU A 410 4.89 24.08 -51.82
C GLU A 410 4.41 23.71 -50.39
N LEU A 411 5.35 23.11 -49.67
CA LEU A 411 5.42 22.57 -48.30
C LEU A 411 4.97 23.54 -47.17
N PRO A 412 5.02 23.21 -45.84
CA PRO A 412 5.67 22.06 -45.18
C PRO A 412 4.89 21.34 -44.04
N TRP A 413 5.43 20.16 -43.71
CA TRP A 413 5.51 19.43 -42.42
C TRP A 413 4.68 19.87 -41.22
#